data_AF-A0A939Z518-F1
#
_entry.id   AF-A0A939Z518-F1
#
_cell.length_a   1.000
_cell.length_b   1.000
_cell.length_c   1.000
_cell.angle_alpha   90.00
_cell.angle_beta   90.00
_cell.angle_gamma   90.00
#
_symmetry.space_group_name_H-M   'P 1'
#
loop_
_entity.id
_entity.type
_entity.pdbx_description
1 polymer ?
#
loop_
_entity_poly.entity_id
_entity_poly.type
_entity_poly.pdbx_seq_one_letter_code
_entity_poly.pdbx_strand_id
1 'polypeptide(L)'
;MSENKKALLVVNPTSGKDKTRPDPMMIVEKLSKAGYDFSVRKTTCAGDATNIVKEAGEGYDLIVCCGGDGTLNEVINGVMHLNRRPKIGYIPTGSTNDLASTMGIPTDVNKAMDLIINGKTYGYDIGMFNNKFYTYVASFGTGVDISYDTPQALKNIFGHNAYVINGFVLKLGHNLRNIKPLHARFEYDDGVIDDNFFFGAVSNSTSVAGIFKYNEDEVRVDDGIFEVLLVRKVKSALDAFAMFGKIKRREYDGDTLIYLRTKTAKFTFDEPTPWTLDGEDGGKVKDINISVLNRAVEIYTNDTKMFIGDVTQPTFVREEKERKIFRRKDKDDAQDEESEGTADEPSVIETAGENAEAEVKEKKKFFGKKDKDETEEAAEAADAPEESDE
;
A
#
# COMPACT_ATOMS: atom_id res chain seq x y z
N MET A 1 -19.25 38.13 11.99
CA MET A 1 -19.22 37.55 10.63
C MET A 1 -18.82 36.11 10.82
N SER A 2 -19.56 35.13 10.28
CA SER A 2 -19.02 33.76 10.26
C SER A 2 -17.73 33.79 9.45
N GLU A 3 -16.64 33.20 9.95
CA GLU A 3 -15.45 33.03 9.13
C GLU A 3 -15.85 32.24 7.87
N ASN A 4 -15.46 32.75 6.70
CA ASN A 4 -15.64 32.04 5.45
C ASN A 4 -14.87 30.71 5.52
N LYS A 5 -15.48 29.65 5.02
CA LYS A 5 -14.81 28.34 4.93
C LYS A 5 -13.67 28.45 3.92
N LYS A 6 -12.59 27.71 4.11
CA LYS A 6 -11.44 27.74 3.20
C LYS A 6 -11.36 26.49 2.35
N ALA A 7 -11.18 26.64 1.04
CA ALA A 7 -10.98 25.53 0.10
C ALA A 7 -9.64 25.63 -0.68
N LEU A 8 -8.91 24.54 -0.78
CA LEU A 8 -7.72 24.43 -1.63
C LEU A 8 -8.03 23.54 -2.83
N LEU A 9 -7.95 24.11 -4.03
CA LEU A 9 -8.12 23.38 -5.28
C LEU A 9 -6.75 22.95 -5.82
N VAL A 10 -6.51 21.64 -5.88
CA VAL A 10 -5.29 21.04 -6.45
C VAL A 10 -5.62 20.47 -7.83
N VAL A 11 -5.02 21.02 -8.88
CA VAL A 11 -5.37 20.70 -10.27
C VAL A 11 -4.20 20.02 -10.97
N ASN A 12 -4.43 18.82 -11.49
CA ASN A 12 -3.53 18.20 -12.45
C ASN A 12 -3.91 18.64 -13.88
N PRO A 13 -3.13 19.53 -14.52
CA PRO A 13 -3.46 20.08 -15.84
C PRO A 13 -3.32 19.05 -16.97
N THR A 14 -2.58 17.96 -16.73
CA THR A 14 -2.33 16.88 -17.70
C THR A 14 -3.38 15.77 -17.64
N SER A 15 -4.26 15.79 -16.63
CA SER A 15 -5.32 14.81 -16.48
C SER A 15 -6.50 15.09 -17.42
N GLY A 16 -6.99 14.04 -18.07
CA GLY A 16 -8.15 14.08 -18.95
C GLY A 16 -7.86 14.42 -20.41
N LYS A 17 -8.88 14.28 -21.25
CA LYS A 17 -8.88 14.72 -22.65
C LYS A 17 -9.47 16.14 -22.71
N ASP A 18 -9.22 16.90 -23.78
CA ASP A 18 -9.70 18.30 -23.88
C ASP A 18 -11.20 18.49 -23.58
N LYS A 19 -12.04 17.46 -23.82
CA LYS A 19 -13.49 17.48 -23.55
C LYS A 19 -13.88 17.21 -22.09
N THR A 20 -13.00 16.67 -21.26
CA THR A 20 -13.26 16.36 -19.84
C THR A 20 -12.59 17.35 -18.89
N ARG A 21 -11.91 18.37 -19.43
CA ARG A 21 -11.34 19.44 -18.61
C ARG A 21 -12.47 20.22 -17.94
N PRO A 22 -12.40 20.41 -16.61
CA PRO A 22 -13.40 21.17 -15.90
C PRO A 22 -13.37 22.62 -16.36
N ASP A 23 -14.55 23.23 -16.53
CA ASP A 23 -14.65 24.68 -16.68
C ASP A 23 -14.24 25.34 -15.35
N PRO A 24 -13.10 26.07 -15.30
CA PRO A 24 -12.65 26.70 -14.07
C PRO A 24 -13.64 27.73 -13.55
N MET A 25 -14.37 28.43 -14.44
CA MET A 25 -15.34 29.45 -14.02
C MET A 25 -16.52 28.84 -13.27
N MET A 26 -16.98 27.66 -13.71
CA MET A 26 -18.03 26.92 -13.03
C MET A 26 -17.59 26.50 -11.61
N ILE A 27 -16.37 25.98 -11.45
CA ILE A 27 -15.84 25.59 -10.12
C ILE A 27 -15.76 26.82 -9.20
N VAL A 28 -15.21 27.92 -9.72
CA VAL A 28 -15.11 29.21 -9.00
C VAL A 28 -16.48 29.71 -8.56
N GLU A 29 -17.46 29.69 -9.45
CA GLU A 29 -18.81 30.15 -9.16
C GLU A 29 -19.46 29.29 -8.07
N LYS A 30 -19.34 27.96 -8.16
CA LYS A 30 -19.93 27.04 -7.16
C LYS A 30 -19.29 27.20 -5.78
N LEU A 31 -17.96 27.28 -5.69
CA LEU A 31 -17.25 27.50 -4.43
C LEU A 31 -17.61 28.86 -3.81
N SER A 32 -17.64 29.92 -4.63
CA SER A 32 -17.98 31.27 -4.17
C SER A 32 -19.41 31.34 -3.64
N LYS A 33 -20.39 30.78 -4.37
CA LYS A 33 -21.80 30.72 -3.94
C LYS A 33 -21.99 29.90 -2.67
N ALA A 34 -21.15 28.89 -2.45
CA ALA A 34 -21.14 28.08 -1.24
C ALA A 34 -20.41 28.75 -0.05
N GLY A 35 -19.88 29.97 -0.22
CA GLY A 35 -19.22 30.73 0.84
C GLY A 35 -17.80 30.26 1.16
N TYR A 36 -17.10 29.67 0.18
CA TYR A 36 -15.69 29.33 0.31
C TYR A 36 -14.79 30.45 -0.20
N ASP A 37 -13.83 30.86 0.63
CA ASP A 37 -12.60 31.50 0.16
C ASP A 37 -11.67 30.40 -0.35
N PHE A 38 -11.18 30.49 -1.59
CA PHE A 38 -10.41 29.40 -2.17
C PHE A 38 -9.09 29.83 -2.81
N SER A 39 -8.15 28.90 -2.84
CA SER A 39 -6.87 29.02 -3.53
C SER A 39 -6.73 27.90 -4.54
N VAL A 40 -6.05 28.18 -5.65
CA VAL A 40 -5.77 27.18 -6.69
C VAL A 40 -4.27 26.90 -6.75
N ARG A 41 -3.90 25.64 -6.85
CA ARG A 41 -2.53 25.15 -7.07
C ARG A 41 -2.55 24.11 -8.17
N LYS A 42 -1.58 24.20 -9.09
CA LYS A 42 -1.45 23.27 -10.21
C LYS A 42 -0.26 22.35 -9.95
N THR A 43 -0.41 21.07 -10.22
CA THR A 43 0.71 20.16 -10.21
C THR A 43 1.56 20.34 -11.47
N THR A 44 2.85 20.03 -11.35
CA THR A 44 3.85 20.13 -12.41
C THR A 44 4.56 18.80 -12.67
N CYS A 45 4.62 17.92 -11.68
CA CYS A 45 5.20 16.59 -11.77
C CYS A 45 4.50 15.61 -10.80
N ALA A 46 4.89 14.33 -10.84
CA ALA A 46 4.43 13.33 -9.88
C ALA A 46 4.92 13.66 -8.45
N GLY A 47 4.06 13.43 -7.46
CA GLY A 47 4.31 13.77 -6.05
C GLY A 47 3.99 15.22 -5.66
N ASP A 48 3.76 16.09 -6.64
CA ASP A 48 3.54 17.52 -6.41
C ASP A 48 2.23 17.80 -5.66
N ALA A 49 1.16 17.03 -5.92
CA ALA A 49 -0.09 17.20 -5.16
C ALA A 49 0.09 16.84 -3.68
N THR A 50 0.93 15.85 -3.38
CA THR A 50 1.31 15.50 -2.01
C THR A 50 2.00 16.68 -1.33
N ASN A 51 3.00 17.28 -2.00
CA ASN A 51 3.77 18.39 -1.44
C ASN A 51 2.94 19.66 -1.27
N ILE A 52 2.14 20.02 -2.28
CA ILE A 52 1.20 21.15 -2.22
C ILE A 52 0.31 21.05 -0.98
N VAL A 53 -0.27 19.87 -0.73
CA VAL A 53 -1.17 19.67 0.41
C VAL A 53 -0.39 19.66 1.73
N LYS A 54 0.80 19.04 1.79
CA LYS A 54 1.64 19.08 3.00
C LYS A 54 2.02 20.50 3.42
N GLU A 55 2.38 21.34 2.46
CA GLU A 55 2.88 22.69 2.71
C GLU A 55 1.77 23.69 2.98
N ALA A 56 0.64 23.58 2.26
CA ALA A 56 -0.41 24.60 2.27
C ALA A 56 -1.76 24.09 2.79
N GLY A 57 -1.93 22.79 3.07
CA GLY A 57 -3.22 22.22 3.43
C GLY A 57 -3.68 22.54 4.86
N GLU A 58 -2.78 22.95 5.76
CA GLU A 58 -3.16 23.35 7.12
C GLU A 58 -4.09 24.57 7.10
N GLY A 59 -5.15 24.52 7.91
CA GLY A 59 -6.12 25.61 8.04
C GLY A 59 -7.17 25.69 6.93
N TYR A 60 -7.16 24.77 5.96
CA TYR A 60 -8.26 24.58 5.02
C TYR A 60 -9.35 23.67 5.62
N ASP A 61 -10.61 23.90 5.25
CA ASP A 61 -11.74 23.03 5.62
C ASP A 61 -12.00 21.96 4.56
N LEU A 62 -11.62 22.26 3.31
CA LEU A 62 -11.84 21.44 2.13
C LEU A 62 -10.59 21.46 1.24
N ILE A 63 -10.15 20.28 0.78
CA ILE A 63 -9.23 20.15 -0.34
C ILE A 63 -9.98 19.49 -1.48
N VAL A 64 -10.05 20.14 -2.63
CA VAL A 64 -10.65 19.60 -3.85
C VAL A 64 -9.54 19.22 -4.81
N CYS A 65 -9.48 17.96 -5.24
CA CYS A 65 -8.54 17.50 -6.26
C CYS A 65 -9.21 17.32 -7.61
N CYS A 66 -8.63 17.90 -8.66
CA CYS A 66 -9.05 17.74 -10.05
C CYS A 66 -8.01 16.90 -10.79
N GLY A 67 -8.30 15.62 -11.02
CA GLY A 67 -7.33 14.70 -11.60
C GLY A 67 -7.85 13.27 -11.78
N GLY A 68 -6.95 12.33 -12.03
CA GLY A 68 -7.23 10.89 -11.95
C GLY A 68 -7.01 10.32 -10.55
N ASP A 69 -7.15 9.01 -10.40
CA ASP A 69 -7.01 8.31 -9.12
C ASP A 69 -5.62 8.54 -8.48
N GLY A 70 -4.55 8.64 -9.28
CA GLY A 70 -3.21 8.98 -8.77
C GLY A 70 -3.12 10.38 -8.15
N THR A 71 -3.81 11.38 -8.70
CA THR A 71 -3.87 12.71 -8.10
C THR A 71 -4.66 12.70 -6.80
N LEU A 72 -5.73 11.91 -6.71
CA LEU A 72 -6.45 11.68 -5.46
C LEU A 72 -5.56 10.99 -4.41
N ASN A 73 -4.82 9.95 -4.80
CA ASN A 73 -3.86 9.27 -3.91
C ASN A 73 -2.81 10.25 -3.35
N GLU A 74 -2.24 11.11 -4.19
CA GLU A 74 -1.27 12.11 -3.75
C GLU A 74 -1.89 13.12 -2.77
N VAL A 75 -3.12 13.60 -3.04
CA VAL A 75 -3.82 14.50 -2.13
C VAL A 75 -4.12 13.83 -0.79
N ILE A 76 -4.60 12.58 -0.79
CA ILE A 76 -4.82 11.80 0.43
C ILE A 76 -3.51 11.65 1.21
N ASN A 77 -2.42 11.27 0.54
CA ASN A 77 -1.10 11.19 1.14
C ASN A 77 -0.70 12.52 1.78
N GLY A 78 -0.91 13.65 1.10
CA GLY A 78 -0.65 14.97 1.67
C GLY A 78 -1.49 15.25 2.92
N VAL A 79 -2.79 14.98 2.86
CA VAL A 79 -3.73 15.16 3.99
C VAL A 79 -3.32 14.33 5.20
N MET A 80 -2.84 13.10 4.99
CA MET A 80 -2.43 12.20 6.06
C MET A 80 -1.29 12.75 6.93
N HIS A 81 -0.50 13.68 6.40
CA HIS A 81 0.60 14.35 7.13
C HIS A 81 0.15 15.62 7.89
N LEU A 82 -1.08 16.09 7.67
CA LEU A 82 -1.62 17.26 8.36
C LEU A 82 -2.08 16.91 9.78
N ASN A 83 -2.02 17.90 10.68
CA ASN A 83 -2.50 17.73 12.05
C ASN A 83 -4.03 17.75 12.11
N ARG A 84 -4.64 18.68 11.39
CA ARG A 84 -6.08 18.73 11.14
C ARG A 84 -6.32 18.37 9.68
N ARG A 85 -7.03 17.27 9.44
CA ARG A 85 -7.30 16.75 8.10
C ARG A 85 -8.53 17.45 7.51
N PRO A 86 -8.39 18.24 6.43
CA PRO A 86 -9.53 18.81 5.72
C PRO A 86 -10.36 17.71 5.05
N LYS A 87 -11.63 18.00 4.78
CA LYS A 87 -12.47 17.10 3.96
C LYS A 87 -11.94 17.09 2.53
N ILE A 88 -12.09 15.96 1.83
CA ILE A 88 -11.59 15.77 0.48
C ILE A 88 -12.76 15.75 -0.50
N GLY A 89 -12.72 16.64 -1.49
CA GLY A 89 -13.58 16.60 -2.67
C GLY A 89 -12.80 16.08 -3.87
N TYR A 90 -13.41 15.21 -4.68
CA TYR A 90 -12.78 14.66 -5.87
C TYR A 90 -13.55 15.03 -7.14
N ILE A 91 -12.87 15.66 -8.09
CA ILE A 91 -13.33 15.87 -9.47
C ILE A 91 -12.55 14.91 -10.38
N PRO A 92 -13.15 13.77 -10.75
CA PRO A 92 -12.50 12.72 -11.54
C PRO A 92 -12.37 13.11 -13.02
N THR A 93 -11.23 13.72 -13.38
CA THR A 93 -10.93 14.11 -14.77
C THR A 93 -10.03 13.11 -15.47
N GLY A 94 -9.58 12.05 -14.80
CA GLY A 94 -8.71 11.01 -15.35
C GLY A 94 -9.38 10.12 -16.38
N SER A 95 -8.60 9.22 -16.99
CA SER A 95 -9.09 8.31 -18.03
C SER A 95 -9.89 7.11 -17.50
N THR A 96 -9.67 6.72 -16.24
CA THR A 96 -10.18 5.46 -15.67
C THR A 96 -11.09 5.74 -14.48
N ASN A 97 -10.61 6.46 -13.46
CA ASN A 97 -11.39 6.90 -12.29
C ASN A 97 -12.11 5.72 -11.59
N ASP A 98 -11.40 4.60 -11.40
CA ASP A 98 -11.95 3.38 -10.81
C ASP A 98 -12.40 3.63 -9.37
N LEU A 99 -11.63 4.44 -8.64
CA LEU A 99 -11.93 4.78 -7.25
C LEU A 99 -13.13 5.71 -7.16
N ALA A 100 -13.30 6.65 -8.11
CA ALA A 100 -14.52 7.45 -8.21
C ALA A 100 -15.76 6.57 -8.42
N SER A 101 -15.69 5.63 -9.37
CA SER A 101 -16.77 4.68 -9.64
C SER A 101 -17.11 3.84 -8.40
N THR A 102 -16.10 3.31 -7.72
CA THR A 102 -16.25 2.49 -6.51
C THR A 102 -16.90 3.27 -5.37
N MET A 103 -16.46 4.50 -5.12
CA MET A 103 -17.02 5.32 -4.04
C MET A 103 -18.41 5.88 -4.39
N GLY A 104 -18.80 5.90 -5.67
CA GLY A 104 -20.05 6.51 -6.15
C GLY A 104 -19.93 8.00 -6.48
N ILE A 105 -18.70 8.48 -6.76
CA ILE A 105 -18.44 9.87 -7.12
C ILE A 105 -18.75 10.07 -8.62
N PRO A 106 -19.60 11.04 -8.99
CA PRO A 106 -19.94 11.29 -10.39
C PRO A 106 -18.72 11.67 -11.25
N THR A 107 -18.66 11.14 -12.48
CA THR A 107 -17.61 11.50 -13.45
C THR A 107 -17.88 12.82 -14.18
N ASP A 108 -19.13 13.29 -14.16
CA ASP A 108 -19.48 14.62 -14.64
C ASP A 108 -19.02 15.69 -13.64
N VAL A 109 -18.24 16.65 -14.11
CA VAL A 109 -17.62 17.70 -13.28
C VAL A 109 -18.68 18.52 -12.53
N ASN A 110 -19.80 18.86 -13.17
CA ASN A 110 -20.84 19.66 -12.53
C ASN A 110 -21.46 18.89 -11.37
N LYS A 111 -21.80 17.61 -11.59
CA LYS A 111 -22.36 16.72 -10.58
C LYS A 111 -21.36 16.44 -9.45
N ALA A 112 -20.08 16.24 -9.75
CA ALA A 112 -19.03 16.09 -8.74
C ALA A 112 -18.94 17.34 -7.86
N MET A 113 -19.00 18.53 -8.45
CA MET A 113 -19.06 19.77 -7.66
C MET A 113 -20.34 19.91 -6.84
N ASP A 114 -21.51 19.54 -7.38
CA ASP A 114 -22.76 19.56 -6.60
C ASP A 114 -22.69 18.63 -5.40
N LEU A 115 -22.06 17.47 -5.56
CA LEU A 115 -21.78 16.53 -4.48
C LEU A 115 -20.81 17.13 -3.45
N ILE A 116 -19.74 17.80 -3.87
CA ILE A 116 -18.77 18.42 -2.95
C ILE A 116 -19.41 19.56 -2.13
N ILE A 117 -20.31 20.33 -2.74
CA ILE A 117 -20.95 21.48 -2.08
C ILE A 117 -22.10 21.05 -1.16
N ASN A 118 -22.94 20.13 -1.63
CA ASN A 118 -24.22 19.81 -0.96
C ASN A 118 -24.27 18.40 -0.37
N GLY A 119 -23.30 17.54 -0.70
CA GLY A 119 -23.28 16.15 -0.32
C GLY A 119 -22.80 15.91 1.10
N LYS A 120 -22.61 14.62 1.42
CA LYS A 120 -22.10 14.14 2.70
C LYS A 120 -20.66 13.65 2.53
N THR A 121 -19.91 13.72 3.62
CA THR A 121 -18.64 13.02 3.72
C THR A 121 -18.84 11.66 4.38
N TYR A 122 -18.03 10.70 3.94
CA TYR A 122 -17.87 9.42 4.61
C TYR A 122 -16.40 9.24 4.98
N GLY A 123 -16.16 8.58 6.12
CA GLY A 123 -14.81 8.16 6.47
C GLY A 123 -14.30 7.12 5.47
N TYR A 124 -13.02 7.15 5.17
CA TYR A 124 -12.36 6.22 4.26
C TYR A 124 -11.09 5.68 4.90
N ASP A 125 -10.93 4.36 4.86
CA ASP A 125 -9.79 3.65 5.44
C ASP A 125 -8.54 3.83 4.58
N ILE A 126 -7.40 4.08 5.22
CA ILE A 126 -6.10 4.25 4.56
C ILE A 126 -5.14 3.18 5.03
N GLY A 127 -4.41 2.59 4.09
CA GLY A 127 -3.35 1.63 4.39
C GLY A 127 -2.08 2.34 4.82
N MET A 128 -1.54 1.94 5.97
CA MET A 128 -0.18 2.25 6.36
C MET A 128 0.71 1.09 5.96
N PHE A 129 1.65 1.31 5.04
CA PHE A 129 2.71 0.39 4.65
C PHE A 129 4.02 0.86 5.28
N ASN A 130 4.45 0.26 6.38
CA ASN A 130 5.54 0.75 7.21
C ASN A 130 5.35 2.24 7.57
N ASN A 131 6.02 3.14 6.84
CA ASN A 131 5.94 4.60 7.04
C ASN A 131 5.33 5.34 5.83
N LYS A 132 4.77 4.62 4.87
CA LYS A 132 4.13 5.15 3.65
C LYS A 132 2.63 4.89 3.68
N PHE A 133 1.83 5.73 3.04
CA PHE A 133 0.39 5.49 2.91
C PHE A 133 0.04 4.99 1.51
N TYR A 134 -0.95 4.11 1.45
CA TYR A 134 -1.63 3.74 0.21
C TYR A 134 -3.15 3.79 0.43
N THR A 135 -3.88 4.10 -0.64
CA THR A 135 -5.32 4.31 -0.62
C THR A 135 -6.05 3.02 -0.94
N TYR A 136 -5.51 2.21 -1.86
CA TYR A 136 -6.28 1.15 -2.51
C TYR A 136 -5.62 -0.22 -2.44
N VAL A 137 -4.36 -0.37 -2.85
CA VAL A 137 -3.67 -1.66 -2.89
C VAL A 137 -2.16 -1.53 -2.63
N ALA A 138 -1.65 -2.38 -1.75
CA ALA A 138 -0.24 -2.73 -1.68
C ALA A 138 -0.05 -4.13 -2.25
N SER A 139 0.86 -4.35 -3.19
CA SER A 139 1.06 -5.68 -3.80
C SER A 139 2.52 -6.03 -4.05
N PHE A 140 2.81 -7.33 -4.05
CA PHE A 140 4.10 -7.92 -4.39
C PHE A 140 3.91 -9.11 -5.32
N GLY A 141 4.98 -9.53 -6.01
CA GLY A 141 4.96 -10.75 -6.82
C GLY A 141 5.63 -10.62 -8.17
N THR A 142 5.69 -11.73 -8.90
CA THR A 142 6.36 -11.79 -10.19
C THR A 142 5.59 -10.98 -11.23
N GLY A 143 6.23 -9.95 -11.79
CA GLY A 143 5.63 -9.05 -12.78
C GLY A 143 5.46 -7.61 -12.29
N VAL A 144 5.59 -7.38 -10.97
CA VAL A 144 5.55 -6.06 -10.35
C VAL A 144 6.75 -5.20 -10.80
N ASP A 145 7.94 -5.78 -11.00
CA ASP A 145 9.12 -5.02 -11.48
C ASP A 145 9.01 -4.48 -12.92
N ILE A 146 8.10 -5.01 -13.75
CA ILE A 146 7.97 -4.66 -15.18
C ILE A 146 7.05 -3.44 -15.39
N SER A 147 6.26 -3.05 -14.38
CA SER A 147 5.30 -1.95 -14.53
C SER A 147 5.94 -0.56 -14.65
N TYR A 148 7.21 -0.38 -14.26
CA TYR A 148 7.87 0.92 -14.28
C TYR A 148 8.25 1.40 -15.70
N ASP A 149 8.49 0.48 -16.65
CA ASP A 149 8.96 0.81 -18.03
C ASP A 149 7.86 0.79 -19.10
N THR A 150 6.57 0.80 -18.71
CA THR A 150 5.48 0.56 -19.66
C THR A 150 4.97 1.86 -20.35
N PRO A 151 4.78 1.88 -21.70
CA PRO A 151 4.33 3.05 -22.44
C PRO A 151 2.96 3.59 -22.00
N GLN A 152 2.82 4.92 -21.97
CA GLN A 152 1.60 5.66 -21.57
C GLN A 152 0.31 5.19 -22.30
N ALA A 153 0.43 4.66 -23.52
CA ALA A 153 -0.70 4.17 -24.32
C ALA A 153 -1.43 2.99 -23.67
N LEU A 154 -0.72 2.10 -22.97
CA LEU A 154 -1.34 1.02 -22.24
C LEU A 154 -2.02 1.55 -20.95
N LYS A 155 -1.61 2.74 -20.44
CA LYS A 155 -2.03 3.26 -19.10
C LYS A 155 -3.45 3.77 -19.18
N ASN A 156 -3.81 4.22 -20.37
CA ASN A 156 -5.10 4.77 -20.71
C ASN A 156 -6.14 3.71 -21.09
N ILE A 157 -5.75 2.46 -21.35
CA ILE A 157 -6.66 1.39 -21.82
C ILE A 157 -7.11 0.51 -20.66
N PHE A 158 -6.23 0.23 -19.70
CA PHE A 158 -6.48 -0.78 -18.66
C PHE A 158 -6.64 -0.21 -17.24
N GLY A 159 -6.55 1.11 -17.08
CA GLY A 159 -6.48 1.72 -15.75
C GLY A 159 -5.11 1.62 -15.11
N HIS A 160 -4.88 2.43 -14.08
CA HIS A 160 -3.61 2.48 -13.35
C HIS A 160 -3.25 1.11 -12.73
N ASN A 161 -4.26 0.27 -12.46
CA ASN A 161 -4.15 -0.94 -11.64
C ASN A 161 -3.97 -2.27 -12.39
N ALA A 162 -4.22 -2.34 -13.71
CA ALA A 162 -4.27 -3.60 -14.45
C ALA A 162 -2.90 -4.12 -14.95
N TYR A 163 -1.84 -3.34 -14.77
CA TYR A 163 -0.52 -3.64 -15.34
C TYR A 163 0.26 -4.72 -14.64
N VAL A 164 0.10 -4.78 -13.32
CA VAL A 164 0.74 -5.77 -12.46
C VAL A 164 0.44 -7.20 -12.96
N ILE A 165 -0.70 -7.37 -13.62
CA ILE A 165 -1.23 -8.68 -14.00
C ILE A 165 -0.90 -9.16 -15.40
N ASN A 166 -0.69 -8.29 -16.40
CA ASN A 166 -0.31 -8.81 -17.72
C ASN A 166 1.04 -9.54 -17.65
N GLY A 167 1.98 -9.00 -16.86
CA GLY A 167 3.25 -9.68 -16.58
C GLY A 167 3.07 -11.01 -15.84
N PHE A 168 2.20 -11.07 -14.83
CA PHE A 168 1.92 -12.27 -14.04
C PHE A 168 1.20 -13.36 -14.86
N VAL A 169 0.10 -13.03 -15.53
CA VAL A 169 -0.73 -13.99 -16.30
C VAL A 169 0.01 -14.52 -17.52
N LEU A 170 0.69 -13.66 -18.28
CA LEU A 170 1.51 -14.10 -19.42
C LEU A 170 2.66 -15.00 -18.97
N LYS A 171 3.35 -14.65 -17.87
CA LYS A 171 4.45 -15.49 -17.37
C LYS A 171 3.96 -16.82 -16.82
N LEU A 172 2.85 -16.85 -16.08
CA LEU A 172 2.31 -18.11 -15.54
C LEU A 172 1.84 -19.05 -16.65
N GLY A 173 1.20 -18.51 -17.69
CA GLY A 173 0.68 -19.29 -18.81
C GLY A 173 1.78 -19.85 -19.73
N HIS A 174 2.89 -19.13 -19.90
CA HIS A 174 3.93 -19.52 -20.85
C HIS A 174 5.20 -20.12 -20.21
N ASN A 175 5.53 -19.81 -18.96
CA ASN A 175 6.85 -20.13 -18.37
C ASN A 175 6.80 -20.35 -16.84
N LEU A 176 5.91 -21.20 -16.35
CA LEU A 176 5.80 -21.51 -14.91
C LEU A 176 7.14 -21.96 -14.27
N ARG A 177 8.02 -22.64 -15.03
CA ARG A 177 9.36 -23.09 -14.57
C ARG A 177 10.33 -21.95 -14.26
N ASN A 178 10.16 -20.77 -14.87
CA ASN A 178 11.07 -19.64 -14.72
C ASN A 178 10.57 -18.59 -13.72
N ILE A 179 9.37 -18.76 -13.19
CA ILE A 179 8.84 -17.90 -12.14
C ILE A 179 9.36 -18.41 -10.80
N LYS A 180 10.18 -17.59 -10.14
CA LYS A 180 10.61 -17.88 -8.77
C LYS A 180 9.51 -17.43 -7.82
N PRO A 181 8.90 -18.34 -7.04
CA PRO A 181 8.03 -17.92 -5.97
C PRO A 181 8.85 -17.21 -4.89
N LEU A 182 8.17 -16.36 -4.12
CA LEU A 182 8.72 -15.61 -3.01
C LEU A 182 8.28 -16.31 -1.73
N HIS A 183 9.25 -16.77 -0.94
CA HIS A 183 8.96 -17.27 0.38
C HIS A 183 8.66 -16.10 1.31
N ALA A 184 7.55 -16.19 2.04
CA ALA A 184 7.15 -15.19 3.03
C ALA A 184 6.48 -15.84 4.23
N ARG A 185 6.90 -15.42 5.41
CA ARG A 185 6.12 -15.60 6.62
C ARG A 185 5.15 -14.44 6.75
N PHE A 186 3.86 -14.74 6.65
CA PHE A 186 2.75 -13.80 6.75
C PHE A 186 2.02 -13.98 8.07
N GLU A 187 2.05 -12.96 8.92
CA GLU A 187 1.33 -12.91 10.20
C GLU A 187 0.15 -11.93 10.07
N TYR A 188 -1.04 -12.34 10.50
CA TYR A 188 -2.28 -11.55 10.46
C TYR A 188 -3.09 -11.78 11.75
N ASP A 189 -4.23 -11.11 11.88
CA ASP A 189 -4.98 -11.08 13.16
C ASP A 189 -5.32 -12.48 13.72
N ASP A 190 -5.69 -13.42 12.84
CA ASP A 190 -6.16 -14.76 13.25
C ASP A 190 -5.13 -15.88 13.02
N GLY A 191 -3.91 -15.58 12.57
CA GLY A 191 -2.93 -16.65 12.33
C GLY A 191 -1.64 -16.27 11.63
N VAL A 192 -0.92 -17.32 11.24
CA VAL A 192 0.36 -17.24 10.52
C VAL A 192 0.34 -18.21 9.34
N ILE A 193 0.74 -17.74 8.18
CA ILE A 193 0.98 -18.55 6.99
C ILE A 193 2.45 -18.40 6.61
N ASP A 194 3.17 -19.52 6.56
CA ASP A 194 4.57 -19.57 6.14
C ASP A 194 4.65 -20.40 4.85
N ASP A 195 4.74 -19.73 3.69
CA ASP A 195 4.71 -20.41 2.38
C ASP A 195 5.36 -19.58 1.26
N ASN A 196 5.37 -20.17 0.08
CA ASN A 196 5.84 -19.63 -1.17
C ASN A 196 4.68 -19.04 -1.99
N PHE A 197 4.80 -17.78 -2.38
CA PHE A 197 3.77 -17.05 -3.11
C PHE A 197 4.29 -16.54 -4.46
N PHE A 198 3.45 -16.58 -5.49
CA PHE A 198 3.76 -15.91 -6.75
C PHE A 198 3.29 -14.45 -6.77
N PHE A 199 2.25 -14.15 -5.98
CA PHE A 199 1.64 -12.83 -5.88
C PHE A 199 0.95 -12.69 -4.54
N GLY A 200 0.93 -11.47 -4.01
CA GLY A 200 0.08 -11.10 -2.90
C GLY A 200 -0.35 -9.65 -2.99
N ALA A 201 -1.53 -9.36 -2.46
CA ALA A 201 -2.08 -8.02 -2.36
C ALA A 201 -2.82 -7.83 -1.04
N VAL A 202 -2.69 -6.63 -0.48
CA VAL A 202 -3.48 -6.14 0.64
C VAL A 202 -4.21 -4.90 0.14
N SER A 203 -5.54 -4.92 0.15
CA SER A 203 -6.35 -3.92 -0.53
C SER A 203 -7.57 -3.48 0.27
N ASN A 204 -8.07 -2.29 -0.07
CA ASN A 204 -9.34 -1.73 0.39
C ASN A 204 -10.30 -1.57 -0.80
N SER A 205 -10.61 -2.68 -1.47
CA SER A 205 -11.26 -2.68 -2.79
C SER A 205 -12.01 -3.95 -3.08
N THR A 206 -13.03 -3.87 -3.95
CA THR A 206 -13.75 -5.00 -4.53
C THR A 206 -13.00 -5.71 -5.66
N SER A 207 -11.85 -5.18 -6.09
CA SER A 207 -11.07 -5.73 -7.21
C SER A 207 -9.58 -5.56 -7.01
N VAL A 208 -8.78 -6.60 -7.27
CA VAL A 208 -7.32 -6.47 -7.36
C VAL A 208 -6.87 -6.79 -8.77
N ALA A 209 -6.15 -5.81 -9.34
CA ALA A 209 -5.52 -5.84 -10.65
C ALA A 209 -6.43 -6.30 -11.82
N GLY A 210 -7.74 -6.09 -11.67
CA GLY A 210 -8.76 -6.22 -12.72
C GLY A 210 -9.30 -7.64 -12.94
N ILE A 211 -8.67 -8.68 -12.37
CA ILE A 211 -9.12 -10.09 -12.54
C ILE A 211 -9.64 -10.72 -11.25
N PHE A 212 -9.11 -10.31 -10.10
CA PHE A 212 -9.55 -10.82 -8.81
C PHE A 212 -10.67 -9.92 -8.34
N LYS A 213 -11.91 -10.42 -8.39
CA LYS A 213 -13.10 -9.66 -8.02
C LYS A 213 -13.70 -10.27 -6.77
N TYR A 214 -13.74 -9.51 -5.70
CA TYR A 214 -14.35 -9.94 -4.45
C TYR A 214 -15.87 -9.73 -4.49
N ASN A 215 -16.54 -10.27 -3.49
CA ASN A 215 -17.95 -10.01 -3.30
C ASN A 215 -18.14 -8.58 -2.78
N GLU A 216 -18.83 -7.74 -3.55
CA GLU A 216 -19.10 -6.35 -3.17
C GLU A 216 -19.94 -6.24 -1.89
N ASP A 217 -20.65 -7.30 -1.51
CA ASP A 217 -21.46 -7.31 -0.29
C ASP A 217 -20.59 -7.55 0.96
N GLU A 218 -19.36 -8.04 0.80
CA GLU A 218 -18.40 -8.31 1.88
C GLU A 218 -17.39 -7.18 2.09
N VAL A 219 -17.02 -6.46 1.03
CA VAL A 219 -16.03 -5.39 1.09
C VAL A 219 -16.66 -4.08 1.53
N ARG A 220 -16.03 -3.41 2.51
CA ARG A 220 -16.38 -2.05 2.92
C ARG A 220 -15.11 -1.21 2.98
N VAL A 221 -15.21 0.05 2.57
CA VAL A 221 -14.04 0.94 2.51
C VAL A 221 -13.80 1.74 3.78
N ASP A 222 -14.60 1.49 4.82
CA ASP A 222 -14.68 2.26 6.06
C ASP A 222 -14.87 1.37 7.33
N ASP A 223 -14.58 0.07 7.25
CA ASP A 223 -14.84 -0.90 8.32
C ASP A 223 -13.59 -1.23 9.18
N GLY A 224 -12.43 -0.71 8.80
CA GLY A 224 -11.17 -0.91 9.47
C GLY A 224 -10.47 -2.22 9.13
N ILE A 225 -10.85 -2.89 8.04
CA ILE A 225 -10.35 -4.23 7.67
C ILE A 225 -9.91 -4.22 6.19
N PHE A 226 -8.74 -4.80 5.88
CA PHE A 226 -8.32 -5.01 4.50
C PHE A 226 -8.64 -6.40 4.00
N GLU A 227 -8.86 -6.49 2.69
CA GLU A 227 -8.86 -7.72 1.92
C GLU A 227 -7.43 -8.12 1.55
N VAL A 228 -7.03 -9.32 1.96
CA VAL A 228 -5.76 -9.94 1.59
C VAL A 228 -6.01 -11.04 0.59
N LEU A 229 -5.32 -11.00 -0.54
CA LEU A 229 -5.30 -12.07 -1.54
C LEU A 229 -3.88 -12.56 -1.74
N LEU A 230 -3.67 -13.87 -1.56
CA LEU A 230 -2.38 -14.52 -1.81
C LEU A 230 -2.54 -15.62 -2.85
N VAL A 231 -1.60 -15.65 -3.79
CA VAL A 231 -1.49 -16.72 -4.80
C VAL A 231 -0.32 -17.61 -4.42
N ARG A 232 -0.61 -18.81 -3.91
CA ARG A 232 0.41 -19.79 -3.53
C ARG A 232 1.15 -20.32 -4.76
N LYS A 233 2.35 -20.84 -4.54
CA LYS A 233 3.10 -21.60 -5.54
C LYS A 233 2.27 -22.81 -5.99
N VAL A 234 2.01 -22.90 -7.29
CA VAL A 234 1.42 -24.10 -7.90
C VAL A 234 2.49 -25.10 -8.35
N LYS A 235 2.17 -26.40 -8.32
CA LYS A 235 3.11 -27.48 -8.63
C LYS A 235 3.17 -27.79 -10.13
N SER A 236 2.09 -27.52 -10.86
CA SER A 236 1.97 -27.85 -12.29
C SER A 236 1.19 -26.80 -13.09
N ALA A 237 1.29 -26.88 -14.42
CA ALA A 237 0.49 -26.05 -15.33
C ALA A 237 -1.02 -26.37 -15.23
N LEU A 238 -1.37 -27.60 -14.88
CA LEU A 238 -2.77 -27.99 -14.65
C LEU A 238 -3.33 -27.30 -13.41
N ASP A 239 -2.55 -27.20 -12.32
CA ASP A 239 -2.93 -26.45 -11.12
C ASP A 239 -3.10 -24.96 -11.42
N ALA A 240 -2.21 -24.39 -12.25
CA ALA A 240 -2.35 -23.01 -12.72
C ALA A 240 -3.66 -22.81 -13.50
N PHE A 241 -4.01 -23.74 -14.40
CA PHE A 241 -5.26 -23.69 -15.15
C PHE A 241 -6.49 -23.82 -14.24
N ALA A 242 -6.45 -24.75 -13.28
CA ALA A 242 -7.51 -24.91 -12.28
C ALA A 242 -7.68 -23.64 -11.42
N MET A 243 -6.58 -22.99 -11.05
CA MET A 243 -6.58 -21.71 -10.35
C MET A 243 -7.28 -20.61 -11.17
N PHE A 244 -7.04 -20.51 -12.49
CA PHE A 244 -7.80 -19.59 -13.34
C PHE A 244 -9.30 -19.86 -13.34
N GLY A 245 -9.70 -21.15 -13.31
CA GLY A 245 -11.09 -21.54 -13.11
C GLY A 245 -11.67 -21.00 -11.79
N LYS A 246 -10.94 -21.19 -10.68
CA LYS A 246 -11.31 -20.66 -9.36
C LYS A 246 -11.44 -19.13 -9.35
N ILE A 247 -10.51 -18.41 -9.98
CA ILE A 247 -10.57 -16.94 -10.11
C ILE A 247 -11.86 -16.50 -10.82
N LYS A 248 -12.21 -17.17 -11.94
CA LYS A 248 -13.44 -16.87 -12.70
C LYS A 248 -14.70 -17.14 -11.89
N ARG A 249 -14.69 -18.19 -11.06
CA ARG A 249 -15.80 -18.54 -10.15
C ARG A 249 -15.81 -17.75 -8.85
N ARG A 250 -14.78 -16.91 -8.59
CA ARG A 250 -14.56 -16.16 -7.35
C ARG A 250 -14.40 -17.06 -6.11
N GLU A 251 -13.81 -18.23 -6.31
CA GLU A 251 -13.50 -19.19 -5.25
C GLU A 251 -12.07 -18.94 -4.75
N TYR A 252 -11.93 -18.15 -3.71
CA TYR A 252 -10.62 -17.73 -3.19
C TYR A 252 -10.23 -18.40 -1.87
N ASP A 253 -11.01 -19.36 -1.41
CA ASP A 253 -10.69 -20.19 -0.24
C ASP A 253 -10.23 -21.58 -0.72
N GLY A 254 -8.92 -21.81 -0.75
CA GLY A 254 -8.37 -23.14 -1.01
C GLY A 254 -6.85 -23.18 -1.22
N ASP A 255 -6.36 -24.31 -1.73
CA ASP A 255 -4.92 -24.61 -1.75
C ASP A 255 -4.05 -23.72 -2.65
N THR A 256 -4.65 -22.94 -3.56
CA THR A 256 -3.91 -22.14 -4.56
C THR A 256 -4.12 -20.64 -4.39
N LEU A 257 -5.26 -20.26 -3.82
CA LEU A 257 -5.69 -18.88 -3.61
C LEU A 257 -6.14 -18.80 -2.17
N ILE A 258 -5.64 -17.79 -1.47
CA ILE A 258 -6.07 -17.47 -0.12
C ILE A 258 -6.70 -16.09 -0.20
N TYR A 259 -7.93 -15.98 0.29
CA TYR A 259 -8.58 -14.73 0.58
C TYR A 259 -8.94 -14.69 2.06
N LEU A 260 -8.54 -13.62 2.72
CA LEU A 260 -8.91 -13.36 4.10
C LEU A 260 -9.02 -11.87 4.36
N ARG A 261 -9.59 -11.51 5.50
CA ARG A 261 -9.80 -10.13 5.92
C ARG A 261 -9.08 -9.90 7.24
N THR A 262 -8.30 -8.82 7.36
CA THR A 262 -7.47 -8.55 8.55
C THR A 262 -7.23 -7.06 8.73
N LYS A 263 -7.06 -6.60 9.97
CA LYS A 263 -6.69 -5.22 10.29
C LYS A 263 -5.19 -5.00 10.19
N THR A 264 -4.41 -6.03 10.49
CA THR A 264 -2.95 -6.01 10.44
C THR A 264 -2.42 -7.14 9.56
N ALA A 265 -1.35 -6.85 8.83
CA ALA A 265 -0.71 -7.78 7.92
C ALA A 265 0.80 -7.57 7.95
N LYS A 266 1.54 -8.54 8.48
CA LYS A 266 3.00 -8.49 8.56
C LYS A 266 3.61 -9.53 7.64
N PHE A 267 4.47 -9.12 6.73
CA PHE A 267 5.21 -10.00 5.85
C PHE A 267 6.70 -9.92 6.16
N THR A 268 7.34 -11.07 6.36
CA THR A 268 8.80 -11.21 6.40
C THR A 268 9.21 -12.13 5.26
N PHE A 269 9.93 -11.59 4.28
CA PHE A 269 10.48 -12.32 3.14
C PHE A 269 11.90 -12.81 3.43
N ASP A 270 12.38 -13.78 2.67
CA ASP A 270 13.78 -14.22 2.76
C ASP A 270 14.75 -13.12 2.27
N GLU A 271 14.37 -12.43 1.18
CA GLU A 271 15.14 -11.38 0.52
C GLU A 271 14.29 -10.11 0.33
N PRO A 272 14.92 -8.92 0.22
CA PRO A 272 14.21 -7.68 -0.10
C PRO A 272 13.36 -7.83 -1.37
N THR A 273 12.05 -7.69 -1.20
CA THR A 273 11.06 -7.95 -2.25
C THR A 273 10.47 -6.63 -2.74
N PRO A 274 10.33 -6.42 -4.06
CA PRO A 274 9.67 -5.24 -4.61
C PRO A 274 8.18 -5.23 -4.32
N TRP A 275 7.69 -4.06 -3.92
CA TRP A 275 6.28 -3.78 -3.72
C TRP A 275 5.82 -2.64 -4.61
N THR A 276 4.54 -2.65 -4.97
CA THR A 276 3.83 -1.48 -5.47
C THR A 276 2.79 -1.01 -4.48
N LEU A 277 2.63 0.31 -4.38
CA LEU A 277 1.60 0.99 -3.61
C LEU A 277 0.76 1.81 -4.59
N ASP A 278 -0.51 1.45 -4.76
CA ASP A 278 -1.44 2.06 -5.73
C ASP A 278 -0.88 2.16 -7.16
N GLY A 279 -0.05 1.18 -7.55
CA GLY A 279 0.61 1.12 -8.86
C GLY A 279 1.92 1.89 -8.98
N GLU A 280 2.35 2.60 -7.94
CA GLU A 280 3.63 3.31 -7.86
C GLU A 280 4.67 2.53 -7.04
N ASP A 281 5.94 2.97 -7.07
CA ASP A 281 7.04 2.26 -6.40
C ASP A 281 6.94 2.27 -4.87
N GLY A 282 6.67 1.09 -4.31
CA GLY A 282 6.68 0.84 -2.87
C GLY A 282 8.08 0.70 -2.29
N GLY A 283 9.08 0.43 -3.13
CA GLY A 283 10.45 0.09 -2.77
C GLY A 283 10.66 -1.42 -2.59
N LYS A 284 11.90 -1.80 -2.27
CA LYS A 284 12.30 -3.18 -1.98
C LYS A 284 12.56 -3.35 -0.49
N VAL A 285 11.75 -4.18 0.15
CA VAL A 285 11.76 -4.34 1.60
C VAL A 285 11.60 -5.81 1.99
N LYS A 286 12.27 -6.19 3.08
CA LYS A 286 12.26 -7.56 3.61
C LYS A 286 11.17 -7.74 4.67
N ASP A 287 11.06 -6.79 5.58
CA ASP A 287 10.07 -6.75 6.65
C ASP A 287 9.05 -5.64 6.40
N ILE A 288 7.78 -6.03 6.35
CA ILE A 288 6.65 -5.17 6.03
C ILE A 288 5.64 -5.30 7.16
N ASN A 289 5.20 -4.18 7.70
CA ASN A 289 4.03 -4.07 8.55
C ASN A 289 2.98 -3.24 7.82
N ILE A 290 1.82 -3.82 7.57
CA ILE A 290 0.65 -3.16 7.02
C ILE A 290 -0.42 -3.09 8.10
N SER A 291 -1.04 -1.92 8.26
CA SER A 291 -2.20 -1.73 9.14
C SER A 291 -3.24 -0.82 8.52
N VAL A 292 -4.50 -1.06 8.88
CA VAL A 292 -5.61 -0.19 8.50
C VAL A 292 -5.68 1.02 9.43
N LEU A 293 -5.63 2.21 8.85
CA LEU A 293 -6.01 3.44 9.53
C LEU A 293 -7.49 3.69 9.26
N ASN A 294 -8.33 3.18 10.18
CA ASN A 294 -9.78 3.22 10.05
C ASN A 294 -10.28 4.68 9.92
N ARG A 295 -11.06 4.96 8.87
CA ARG A 295 -11.71 6.23 8.55
C ARG A 295 -10.76 7.42 8.68
N ALA A 296 -9.53 7.24 8.21
CA ALA A 296 -8.44 8.19 8.39
C ALA A 296 -8.66 9.52 7.67
N VAL A 297 -9.43 9.52 6.57
CA VAL A 297 -9.81 10.73 5.84
C VAL A 297 -11.31 10.78 5.61
N GLU A 298 -11.86 11.98 5.43
CA GLU A 298 -13.27 12.19 5.07
C GLU A 298 -13.38 12.59 3.59
N ILE A 299 -14.15 11.86 2.80
CA ILE A 299 -14.30 12.09 1.36
C ILE A 299 -15.77 12.38 1.03
N TYR A 300 -16.03 13.40 0.23
CA TYR A 300 -17.37 13.66 -0.31
C TYR A 300 -17.75 12.58 -1.33
N THR A 301 -18.82 11.85 -1.03
CA THR A 301 -19.31 10.79 -1.91
C THR A 301 -20.79 10.52 -1.72
N ASN A 302 -21.40 9.84 -2.70
CA ASN A 302 -22.78 9.39 -2.57
C ASN A 302 -22.89 8.28 -1.52
N ASP A 303 -24.08 8.13 -0.96
CA ASP A 303 -24.40 6.97 -0.14
C ASP A 303 -24.39 5.72 -1.03
N THR A 304 -23.44 4.83 -0.78
CA THR A 304 -23.29 3.57 -1.50
C THR A 304 -23.09 2.44 -0.52
N LYS A 305 -23.38 1.22 -0.95
CA LYS A 305 -23.17 0.01 -0.14
C LYS A 305 -21.70 -0.23 0.26
N MET A 306 -20.76 0.51 -0.33
CA MET A 306 -19.33 0.41 0.01
C MET A 306 -19.02 1.00 1.38
N PHE A 307 -19.89 1.87 1.89
CA PHE A 307 -19.75 2.46 3.22
C PHE A 307 -20.74 1.78 4.17
N ILE A 308 -20.29 1.43 5.37
CA ILE A 308 -21.19 1.03 6.46
C ILE A 308 -22.04 2.23 6.91
N GLY A 309 -21.53 3.45 6.70
CA GLY A 309 -22.23 4.70 6.99
C GLY A 309 -21.77 5.36 8.28
N ASP A 310 -22.40 6.48 8.63
CA ASP A 310 -21.98 7.40 9.70
C ASP A 310 -22.17 6.81 11.11
N VAL A 311 -21.27 5.91 11.51
CA VAL A 311 -20.97 5.70 12.94
C VAL A 311 -20.13 6.90 13.37
N THR A 312 -20.81 7.96 13.77
CA THR A 312 -20.23 9.18 14.34
C THR A 312 -19.40 8.84 15.58
N GLN A 313 -18.12 8.50 15.41
CA GLN A 313 -16.96 8.96 16.19
C GLN A 313 -15.68 8.49 15.46
N PRO A 314 -14.74 9.40 15.14
CA PRO A 314 -13.42 8.95 14.76
C PRO A 314 -12.74 8.40 16.01
N THR A 315 -12.47 7.09 16.06
CA THR A 315 -11.61 6.50 17.09
C THR A 315 -10.15 6.85 16.78
N PHE A 316 -9.78 8.12 16.96
CA PHE A 316 -8.38 8.50 17.07
C PHE A 316 -7.87 8.10 18.46
N VAL A 317 -7.62 6.81 18.67
CA VAL A 317 -6.72 6.37 19.73
C VAL A 317 -5.31 6.42 19.15
N ARG A 318 -4.71 7.60 19.28
CA ARG A 318 -3.32 7.84 18.89
C ARG A 318 -2.43 7.16 19.93
N GLU A 319 -1.92 5.96 19.65
CA GLU A 319 -0.87 5.38 20.49
C GLU A 319 0.39 6.25 20.38
N GLU A 320 0.74 6.95 21.46
CA GLU A 320 1.92 7.82 21.57
C GLU A 320 3.28 7.11 21.33
N LYS A 321 3.29 5.79 21.11
CA LYS A 321 4.52 5.00 20.92
C LYS A 321 5.16 5.21 19.55
N GLU A 322 4.39 5.41 18.48
CA GLU A 322 4.94 5.54 17.12
C GLU A 322 5.62 6.89 16.87
N ARG A 323 5.18 7.94 17.57
CA ARG A 323 5.78 9.29 17.50
C ARG A 323 7.23 9.35 17.99
N LYS A 324 7.66 8.39 18.83
CA LYS A 324 9.05 8.30 19.29
C LYS A 324 9.97 7.63 18.27
N ILE A 325 9.43 6.86 17.33
CA ILE A 325 10.22 6.21 16.27
C ILE A 325 10.61 7.23 15.20
N PHE A 326 9.70 8.12 14.84
CA PHE A 326 9.96 9.16 13.82
C PHE A 326 10.93 10.24 14.31
N ARG A 327 10.85 10.66 15.59
CA ARG A 327 11.74 11.70 16.15
C ARG A 327 13.13 11.24 16.56
N ARG A 328 13.38 9.92 16.67
CA ARG A 328 14.71 9.41 17.01
C ARG A 328 15.62 9.31 15.77
N LYS A 329 15.09 8.89 14.62
CA LYS A 329 15.89 8.80 13.39
C LYS A 329 16.43 10.15 12.89
N ASP A 330 15.60 11.20 12.91
CA ASP A 330 16.05 12.53 12.44
C ASP A 330 17.05 13.22 13.38
N LYS A 331 17.23 12.73 14.61
CA LYS A 331 18.25 13.25 15.55
C LYS A 331 19.56 12.48 15.49
N ASP A 332 19.50 11.19 15.17
CA ASP A 332 20.69 10.36 15.07
C ASP A 332 21.45 10.61 13.75
N ASP A 333 20.77 11.09 12.70
CA ASP A 333 21.39 11.45 11.41
C ASP A 333 21.86 12.93 11.33
N ALA A 334 21.61 13.74 12.37
CA ALA A 334 21.93 15.18 12.39
C ALA A 334 23.05 15.56 13.38
N GLN A 335 23.79 14.57 13.93
CA GLN A 335 24.90 14.81 14.86
C GLN A 335 26.29 14.42 14.34
N ASP A 336 26.42 13.94 13.10
CA ASP A 336 27.71 13.50 12.53
C ASP A 336 28.28 14.41 11.43
N GLU A 337 27.71 15.60 11.21
CA GLU A 337 28.28 16.60 10.28
C GLU A 337 28.37 17.99 10.91
N GLU A 338 29.20 18.16 11.95
CA GLU A 338 29.72 19.48 12.33
C GLU A 338 30.92 19.37 13.30
N SER A 339 32.11 19.04 12.78
CA SER A 339 33.40 19.67 13.18
C SER A 339 34.62 18.98 12.55
N GLU A 340 35.03 19.41 11.35
CA GLU A 340 36.44 19.32 10.94
C GLU A 340 36.91 20.73 10.56
N GLY A 341 37.87 21.25 11.33
CA GLY A 341 38.38 22.59 11.13
C GLY A 341 39.48 23.00 12.09
N THR A 342 40.71 22.74 11.65
CA THR A 342 41.97 23.43 11.97
C THR A 342 42.80 22.99 13.18
N ALA A 343 44.09 22.87 12.87
CA ALA A 343 45.20 22.32 13.61
C ALA A 343 45.81 23.30 14.63
N ASP A 344 46.41 22.77 15.68
CA ASP A 344 47.81 23.06 16.07
C ASP A 344 48.24 22.13 17.23
N GLU A 345 49.38 21.46 17.05
CA GLU A 345 50.21 20.83 18.08
C GLU A 345 51.43 21.74 18.36
N PRO A 346 52.31 21.51 19.37
CA PRO A 346 52.26 20.56 20.49
C PRO A 346 52.74 21.15 21.85
N SER A 347 52.58 20.43 22.98
CA SER A 347 53.65 20.28 23.99
C SER A 347 53.33 19.30 25.14
N VAL A 348 54.21 18.28 25.23
CA VAL A 348 54.96 17.81 26.42
C VAL A 348 54.24 17.04 27.57
N ILE A 349 54.49 15.71 27.55
CA ILE A 349 54.99 14.79 28.63
C ILE A 349 54.27 14.78 30.00
N GLU A 350 53.65 13.66 30.35
CA GLU A 350 54.06 12.80 31.49
C GLU A 350 53.42 11.40 31.50
N THR A 351 54.22 10.43 31.90
CA THR A 351 54.05 8.96 31.91
C THR A 351 53.35 8.40 33.14
N ALA A 352 52.74 7.22 32.99
CA ALA A 352 52.44 6.12 33.95
C ALA A 352 50.94 5.75 33.90
N GLY A 353 50.50 4.49 33.85
CA GLY A 353 51.13 3.19 33.99
C GLY A 353 50.07 2.10 33.77
N GLU A 354 50.56 0.87 33.69
CA GLU A 354 49.90 -0.40 33.36
C GLU A 354 48.59 -0.69 34.11
N ASN A 355 47.61 -1.29 33.43
CA ASN A 355 47.13 -2.63 33.79
C ASN A 355 46.05 -3.14 32.81
N ALA A 356 46.36 -4.29 32.21
CA ALA A 356 45.45 -5.13 31.46
C ALA A 356 44.86 -6.22 32.39
N GLU A 357 43.78 -6.85 31.91
CA GLU A 357 43.30 -8.18 32.30
C GLU A 357 42.59 -8.35 33.66
N ALA A 358 41.26 -8.26 33.66
CA ALA A 358 40.39 -9.22 34.34
C ALA A 358 38.94 -9.10 33.83
N GLU A 359 38.20 -10.21 33.90
CA GLU A 359 36.75 -10.37 33.64
C GLU A 359 36.29 -10.80 32.24
N VAL A 360 36.82 -11.95 31.78
CA VAL A 360 36.03 -12.93 31.02
C VAL A 360 36.16 -14.28 31.71
N LYS A 361 35.24 -14.62 32.63
CA LYS A 361 35.00 -16.00 33.11
C LYS A 361 33.82 -16.05 34.10
N GLU A 362 32.62 -16.30 33.57
CA GLU A 362 31.46 -16.97 34.19
C GLU A 362 30.32 -16.79 33.17
N LYS A 363 29.71 -17.77 32.50
CA LYS A 363 29.18 -19.05 32.92
C LYS A 363 29.14 -20.00 31.71
N LYS A 364 29.99 -21.02 31.70
CA LYS A 364 29.78 -22.27 30.94
C LYS A 364 30.19 -23.42 31.83
N LYS A 365 29.20 -24.05 32.45
CA LYS A 365 29.21 -25.44 32.94
C LYS A 365 27.89 -25.68 33.68
N PHE A 366 26.94 -26.36 33.04
CA PHE A 366 26.16 -27.38 33.72
C PHE A 366 25.64 -28.37 32.67
N PHE A 367 26.34 -29.51 32.64
CA PHE A 367 25.98 -30.86 32.21
C PHE A 367 25.50 -31.15 30.78
N GLY A 368 26.20 -32.14 30.18
CA GLY A 368 25.73 -32.92 29.06
C GLY A 368 25.69 -34.42 29.38
N LYS A 369 25.27 -35.16 28.34
CA LYS A 369 25.46 -36.59 28.04
C LYS A 369 24.68 -37.64 28.84
N LYS A 370 23.83 -38.35 28.09
CA LYS A 370 23.65 -39.83 27.95
C LYS A 370 22.48 -40.02 26.96
N ASP A 371 22.40 -40.96 26.01
CA ASP A 371 23.16 -42.15 25.67
C ASP A 371 23.06 -42.40 24.14
N LYS A 372 24.03 -43.16 23.60
CA LYS A 372 23.98 -43.84 22.30
C LYS A 372 23.47 -45.26 22.56
N ASP A 373 22.63 -45.78 21.67
CA ASP A 373 22.72 -47.11 21.04
C ASP A 373 21.39 -47.41 20.33
N GLU A 374 21.44 -47.58 19.01
CA GLU A 374 20.96 -48.78 18.30
C GLU A 374 21.13 -48.58 16.79
N THR A 375 21.87 -49.53 16.22
CA THR A 375 22.26 -49.71 14.82
C THR A 375 21.30 -50.68 14.12
N GLU A 376 21.21 -50.53 12.79
CA GLU A 376 20.97 -51.59 11.79
C GLU A 376 19.65 -52.39 11.79
N GLU A 377 18.82 -52.12 10.78
CA GLU A 377 18.08 -53.06 9.91
C GLU A 377 17.07 -52.22 9.08
N ALA A 378 16.86 -52.33 7.77
CA ALA A 378 17.35 -53.23 6.74
C ALA A 378 17.20 -52.51 5.39
N ALA A 379 18.18 -52.68 4.51
CA ALA A 379 18.09 -52.44 3.09
C ALA A 379 18.11 -53.81 2.40
N GLU A 380 17.00 -54.26 1.81
CA GLU A 380 16.99 -55.25 0.71
C GLU A 380 15.56 -55.55 0.22
N ALA A 381 15.30 -55.24 -1.05
CA ALA A 381 14.42 -55.94 -2.02
C ALA A 381 14.44 -55.08 -3.31
N ALA A 382 15.35 -55.33 -4.27
CA ALA A 382 15.22 -56.30 -5.37
C ALA A 382 13.96 -56.02 -6.22
N ASP A 383 14.04 -55.31 -7.34
CA ASP A 383 14.57 -55.68 -8.68
C ASP A 383 13.56 -56.44 -9.57
N ALA A 384 13.35 -55.88 -10.77
CA ALA A 384 12.82 -56.40 -12.05
C ALA A 384 11.31 -56.73 -12.24
N PRO A 385 10.77 -56.75 -13.49
CA PRO A 385 11.26 -56.14 -14.76
C PRO A 385 10.19 -55.37 -15.57
N GLU A 386 10.68 -54.76 -16.65
CA GLU A 386 9.97 -54.29 -17.85
C GLU A 386 9.04 -55.36 -18.46
N GLU A 387 7.86 -54.94 -18.92
CA GLU A 387 7.15 -55.59 -20.02
C GLU A 387 6.74 -54.51 -21.04
N SER A 388 7.38 -54.59 -22.19
CA SER A 388 6.83 -54.20 -23.49
C SER A 388 5.76 -55.20 -23.90
N ASP A 389 4.63 -54.74 -24.44
CA ASP A 389 4.05 -55.27 -25.68
C ASP A 389 2.83 -54.44 -26.15
N GLU A 390 2.85 -54.22 -27.47
CA GLU A 390 1.78 -53.80 -28.42
C GLU A 390 1.19 -52.37 -28.42
#